data_AF-A0AAJ6B4N5-F1
#
_entry.id   AF-A0AAJ6B4N5-F1
#
_cell.length_a   1.000
_cell.length_b   1.000
_cell.length_c   1.000
_cell.angle_alpha   90.00
_cell.angle_beta   90.00
_cell.angle_gamma   90.00
#
_symmetry.space_group_name_H-M   'P 1'
#
loop_
_entity.id
_entity.type
_entity.pdbx_description
1 polymer ?
#
loop_
_entity_poly.entity_id
_entity_poly.type
_entity_poly.pdbx_seq_one_letter_code
_entity_poly.pdbx_strand_id
1 'polypeptide(L)'
;MTIVLLEEGATASGVQRKFYRPPYEKGEAYIQVPRSFWSTGLVGRLTGAGVSMYLVALALTRHDQPRFYLTGEFFDSHFGISRSSRKRGLKELQEEGVLSVESVESIDFTTMKNRRRNVYTIEGDFKQPAAWTGDEQPATSN
;
A
#
# COMPACT_ATOMS: atom_id res chain seq x y z
N MET A 1 -11.44 -12.06 9.57
CA MET A 1 -11.65 -13.25 8.75
C MET A 1 -11.21 -14.35 9.66
N THR A 2 -12.14 -15.04 10.30
CA THR A 2 -11.75 -16.13 11.19
C THR A 2 -11.45 -17.31 10.30
N ILE A 3 -10.19 -17.44 9.89
CA ILE A 3 -9.74 -18.63 9.19
C ILE A 3 -9.73 -19.75 10.24
N VAL A 4 -10.74 -20.61 10.19
CA VAL A 4 -10.80 -21.82 11.02
C VAL A 4 -10.10 -22.91 10.23
N LEU A 5 -8.87 -23.24 10.64
CA LEU A 5 -8.21 -24.46 10.15
C LEU A 5 -8.96 -25.66 10.75
N LEU A 6 -9.52 -26.49 9.86
CA LEU A 6 -10.05 -27.80 10.20
C LEU A 6 -8.87 -28.74 10.48
N GLU A 7 -8.54 -28.94 11.76
CA GLU A 7 -7.79 -30.13 12.15
C GLU A 7 -8.78 -31.29 12.32
N GLU A 8 -8.66 -32.29 11.47
CA GLU A 8 -9.28 -33.59 11.67
C GLU A 8 -8.74 -34.23 12.94
N GLY A 9 -9.66 -34.61 13.82
CA GLY A 9 -9.47 -35.70 14.77
C GLY A 9 -8.85 -35.36 16.11
N ALA A 10 -9.64 -34.77 17.03
CA ALA A 10 -9.54 -35.10 18.45
C ALA A 10 -10.77 -34.61 19.22
N THR A 11 -11.65 -35.54 19.59
CA THR A 11 -12.61 -35.37 20.69
C THR A 11 -11.85 -35.14 21.99
N ALA A 12 -11.78 -33.90 22.48
CA ALA A 12 -11.38 -33.59 23.84
C ALA A 12 -12.02 -32.28 24.32
N SER A 13 -12.72 -32.40 25.45
CA SER A 13 -13.32 -31.35 26.25
C SER A 13 -12.35 -30.19 26.57
N GLY A 14 -12.81 -28.95 26.37
CA GLY A 14 -12.21 -27.77 27.01
C GLY A 14 -11.11 -27.04 26.23
N VAL A 15 -11.27 -26.84 24.91
CA VAL A 15 -10.37 -25.95 24.16
C VAL A 15 -10.78 -24.50 24.42
N GLN A 16 -10.08 -23.81 25.33
CA GLN A 16 -10.07 -22.35 25.36
C GLN A 16 -9.61 -21.87 23.97
N ARG A 17 -10.53 -21.34 23.17
CA ARG A 17 -10.23 -20.75 21.86
C ARG A 17 -9.29 -19.57 22.09
N LYS A 18 -7.99 -19.81 21.91
CA LYS A 18 -6.97 -18.77 22.01
C LYS A 18 -7.07 -17.93 20.74
N PHE A 19 -7.76 -16.79 20.84
CA PHE A 19 -7.85 -15.85 19.73
C PHE A 19 -6.45 -15.44 19.29
N TYR A 20 -6.19 -15.50 17.98
CA TYR A 20 -4.95 -15.00 17.41
C TYR A 20 -4.79 -13.53 17.77
N ARG A 21 -3.76 -13.22 18.56
CA ARG A 21 -3.26 -11.87 18.74
C ARG A 21 -2.08 -11.74 17.79
N PRO A 22 -2.16 -10.87 16.77
CA PRO A 22 -1.00 -10.62 15.94
C PRO A 22 0.20 -10.26 16.84
N PRO A 23 1.39 -10.83 16.58
CA PRO A 23 2.57 -10.60 17.40
C PRO A 23 3.13 -9.18 17.27
N TYR A 24 2.56 -8.36 16.38
CA TYR A 24 2.92 -6.97 16.14
C TYR A 24 2.07 -6.05 17.01
N GLU A 25 2.64 -4.92 17.45
CA GLU A 25 1.90 -3.90 18.19
C GLU A 25 0.72 -3.39 17.36
N LYS A 26 -0.34 -2.91 18.04
CA LYS A 26 -1.50 -2.28 17.39
C LYS A 26 -1.02 -1.09 16.54
N GLY A 27 -0.75 -1.30 15.25
CA GLY A 27 -0.32 -0.22 14.35
C GLY A 27 0.57 -0.64 13.18
N GLU A 28 1.21 -1.81 13.20
CA GLU A 28 2.00 -2.28 12.06
C GLU A 28 1.07 -2.84 10.96
N ALA A 29 0.61 -1.94 10.10
CA ALA A 29 -0.25 -2.27 8.98
C ALA A 29 0.57 -2.93 7.86
N TYR A 30 0.20 -4.17 7.52
CA TYR A 30 0.64 -4.77 6.27
C TYR A 30 0.15 -3.96 5.08
N ILE A 31 1.03 -3.73 4.11
CA ILE A 31 0.67 -3.12 2.84
C ILE A 31 0.05 -4.20 1.95
N GLN A 32 -1.17 -3.97 1.47
CA GLN A 32 -1.82 -4.87 0.55
C GLN A 32 -1.33 -4.62 -0.87
N VAL A 33 -0.67 -5.62 -1.45
CA VAL A 33 -0.20 -5.58 -2.83
C VAL A 33 -1.29 -6.12 -3.76
N PRO A 34 -1.77 -5.32 -4.73
CA PRO A 34 -2.81 -5.72 -5.68
C PRO A 34 -2.41 -6.94 -6.51
N ARG A 35 -3.40 -7.77 -6.85
CA ARG A 35 -3.17 -8.98 -7.66
C ARG A 35 -2.52 -8.67 -9.01
N SER A 36 -2.88 -7.55 -9.62
CA SER A 36 -2.38 -7.10 -10.93
C SER A 36 -0.87 -6.91 -10.95
N PHE A 37 -0.24 -6.57 -9.82
CA PHE A 37 1.22 -6.49 -9.71
C PHE A 37 1.88 -7.85 -10.02
N TRP A 38 1.26 -8.94 -9.58
CA TRP A 38 1.74 -10.31 -9.78
C TRP A 38 1.31 -10.89 -11.13
N SER A 39 0.03 -10.74 -11.48
CA SER A 39 -0.57 -11.44 -12.62
C SER A 39 -0.22 -10.84 -13.98
N THR A 40 0.08 -9.54 -14.05
CA THR A 40 0.43 -8.87 -15.31
C THR A 40 1.91 -9.02 -15.68
N GLY A 41 2.71 -9.67 -14.83
CA GLY A 41 4.17 -9.76 -14.99
C GLY A 41 4.92 -8.45 -14.71
N LEU A 42 4.26 -7.43 -14.15
CA LEU A 42 4.85 -6.13 -13.84
C LEU A 42 6.11 -6.28 -12.96
N VAL A 43 6.07 -7.14 -11.94
CA VAL A 43 7.22 -7.41 -11.06
C VAL A 43 8.49 -7.85 -11.81
N GLY A 44 8.34 -8.55 -12.95
CA GLY A 44 9.46 -9.01 -13.76
C GLY A 44 10.00 -7.97 -14.74
N ARG A 45 9.22 -6.91 -15.04
CA ARG A 45 9.63 -5.80 -15.91
C ARG A 45 10.30 -4.67 -15.15
N LEU A 46 9.91 -4.48 -13.88
CA LEU A 46 10.49 -3.46 -13.02
C LEU A 46 11.87 -3.85 -12.51
N THR A 47 12.75 -2.86 -12.37
CA THR A 47 14.00 -3.06 -11.62
C THR A 47 13.73 -3.08 -10.12
N GLY A 48 14.74 -3.43 -9.31
CA GLY A 48 14.63 -3.30 -7.85
C GLY A 48 14.27 -1.88 -7.39
N ALA A 49 14.66 -0.85 -8.16
CA ALA A 49 14.26 0.53 -7.88
C ALA A 49 12.77 0.78 -8.19
N GLY A 50 12.26 0.25 -9.30
CA GLY A 50 10.84 0.29 -9.66
C GLY A 50 9.97 -0.44 -8.63
N VAL A 51 10.34 -1.67 -8.26
CA VAL A 51 9.63 -2.44 -7.24
C VAL A 51 9.62 -1.72 -5.89
N SER A 52 10.77 -1.21 -5.45
CA SER A 52 10.85 -0.44 -4.21
C SER A 52 9.95 0.78 -4.24
N MET A 53 9.97 1.56 -5.33
CA MET A 53 9.12 2.74 -5.46
C MET A 53 7.64 2.41 -5.54
N TYR A 54 7.27 1.25 -6.09
CA TYR A 54 5.88 0.78 -6.10
C TYR A 54 5.38 0.51 -4.69
N LEU A 55 6.18 -0.20 -3.88
CA LEU A 55 5.83 -0.47 -2.48
C LEU A 55 5.74 0.81 -1.66
N VAL A 56 6.62 1.79 -1.90
CA VAL A 56 6.52 3.10 -1.26
C VAL A 56 5.25 3.84 -1.70
N ALA A 57 4.90 3.81 -2.98
CA ALA A 57 3.67 4.40 -3.48
C ALA A 57 2.44 3.79 -2.78
N LEU A 58 2.41 2.46 -2.62
CA LEU A 58 1.38 1.80 -1.83
C LEU A 58 1.43 2.26 -0.36
N ALA A 59 2.59 2.29 0.29
CA ALA A 59 2.70 2.74 1.69
C ALA A 59 2.15 4.16 1.94
N LEU A 60 2.27 5.04 0.94
CA LEU A 60 1.83 6.44 1.02
C LEU A 60 0.39 6.67 0.56
N THR A 61 -0.28 5.65 0.03
CA THR A 61 -1.64 5.75 -0.51
C THR A 61 -2.60 4.83 0.23
N ARG A 62 -3.88 5.13 0.05
CA ARG A 62 -4.99 4.30 0.52
C ARG A 62 -5.88 3.99 -0.68
N HIS A 63 -6.72 2.96 -0.56
CA HIS A 63 -7.68 2.60 -1.63
C HIS A 63 -8.53 3.80 -2.10
N ASP A 64 -9.00 4.63 -1.16
CA ASP A 64 -9.80 5.83 -1.40
C ASP A 64 -8.97 7.07 -1.80
N GLN A 65 -7.68 7.07 -1.50
CA GLN A 65 -6.76 8.18 -1.78
C GLN A 65 -5.50 7.67 -2.51
N PRO A 66 -5.57 7.48 -3.85
CA PRO A 66 -4.46 6.95 -4.64
C PRO A 66 -3.42 8.02 -5.01
N ARG A 67 -3.52 9.24 -4.44
CA ARG A 67 -2.66 10.38 -4.75
C ARG A 67 -1.66 10.59 -3.62
N PHE A 68 -0.40 10.78 -3.97
CA PHE A 68 0.66 11.08 -3.00
C PHE A 68 1.68 12.07 -3.58
N TYR A 69 2.44 12.70 -2.70
CA TYR A 69 3.59 13.53 -3.08
C TYR A 69 4.77 13.17 -2.19
N LEU A 70 5.98 13.33 -2.71
CA LEU A 70 7.20 13.01 -1.98
C LEU A 70 7.83 14.27 -1.40
N THR A 71 8.01 14.31 -0.09
CA THR A 71 8.87 15.28 0.60
C THR A 71 10.25 14.65 0.78
N GLY A 72 11.31 15.36 0.35
CA GLY A 72 12.66 14.79 0.34
C GLY A 72 13.13 14.28 1.70
N GLU A 73 12.94 15.09 2.75
CA GLU A 73 13.38 14.82 4.12
C GLU A 73 12.65 13.64 4.78
N PHE A 74 11.32 13.58 4.65
CA PHE A 74 10.52 12.46 5.14
C PHE A 74 10.91 11.15 4.44
N PHE A 75 11.10 11.22 3.12
CA PHE A 75 11.40 10.02 2.34
C PHE A 75 12.77 9.43 2.67
N ASP A 76 13.80 10.28 2.79
CA ASP A 76 15.16 9.83 3.08
C ASP A 76 15.24 9.16 4.46
N SER A 77 14.53 9.72 5.45
CA SER A 77 14.46 9.16 6.81
C SER A 77 13.68 7.86 6.92
N HIS A 78 12.60 7.68 6.14
CA HIS A 78 11.70 6.52 6.30
C HIS A 78 12.05 5.33 5.41
N PHE A 79 12.58 5.56 4.20
CA PHE A 79 12.73 4.49 3.21
C PHE A 79 14.18 4.14 2.86
N GLY A 80 15.15 5.00 3.19
CA GLY A 80 16.56 4.74 2.89
C GLY A 80 16.91 4.59 1.40
N ILE A 81 16.02 5.01 0.50
CA ILE A 81 16.21 4.91 -0.96
C ILE A 81 16.85 6.19 -1.49
N SER A 82 18.02 6.04 -2.13
CA SER A 82 18.77 7.16 -2.71
C SER A 82 17.97 7.93 -3.75
N ARG A 83 18.29 9.22 -3.92
CA ARG A 83 17.61 10.11 -4.87
C ARG A 83 17.66 9.60 -6.32
N SER A 84 18.77 9.00 -6.74
CA SER A 84 18.93 8.42 -8.08
C SER A 84 18.02 7.20 -8.28
N SER A 85 17.96 6.30 -7.30
CA SER A 85 17.09 5.12 -7.33
C SER A 85 15.62 5.52 -7.32
N ARG A 86 15.24 6.49 -6.50
CA ARG A 86 13.88 7.06 -6.48
C ARG A 86 13.48 7.62 -7.85
N LYS A 87 14.33 8.45 -8.45
CA LYS A 87 14.07 9.05 -9.77
C LYS A 87 13.90 7.97 -10.84
N ARG A 88 14.76 6.94 -10.83
CA ARG A 88 14.68 5.82 -11.76
C ARG A 88 13.40 5.02 -11.56
N GLY A 89 13.08 4.63 -10.33
CA GLY A 89 11.89 3.85 -10.02
C GLY A 89 10.58 4.57 -10.35
N LEU A 90 10.47 5.88 -10.04
CA LEU A 90 9.30 6.67 -10.43
C LEU A 90 9.13 6.77 -11.94
N LYS A 91 10.25 6.87 -12.68
CA LYS A 91 10.23 6.91 -14.13
C LYS A 91 9.76 5.57 -14.72
N GLU A 92 10.29 4.45 -14.23
CA GLU A 92 9.86 3.11 -14.66
C GLU A 92 8.36 2.90 -14.43
N LEU A 93 7.84 3.30 -13.26
CA LEU A 93 6.41 3.17 -12.96
C LEU A 93 5.53 4.05 -13.86
N GLN A 94 6.03 5.22 -14.28
CA GLN A 94 5.33 6.06 -15.25
C GLN A 94 5.36 5.43 -16.65
N GLU A 95 6.49 4.86 -17.07
CA GLU A 95 6.65 4.20 -18.37
C GLU A 95 5.78 2.93 -18.48
N GLU A 96 5.62 2.19 -17.37
CA GLU A 96 4.74 1.02 -17.27
C GLU A 96 3.25 1.38 -17.06
N GLY A 97 2.90 2.68 -17.03
CA GLY A 97 1.51 3.14 -16.86
C GLY A 97 0.92 2.88 -15.47
N VAL A 98 1.76 2.60 -14.47
CA VAL A 98 1.35 2.37 -13.07
C VAL A 98 1.08 3.69 -12.34
N LEU A 99 1.83 4.74 -12.70
CA LEU A 99 1.72 6.07 -12.13
C LEU A 99 1.47 7.14 -13.20
N SER A 100 0.58 8.08 -12.91
CA SER A 100 0.55 9.38 -13.57
C SER A 100 1.17 10.45 -12.67
N VAL A 101 1.68 11.52 -13.28
CA VAL A 101 2.32 12.65 -12.57
C VAL A 101 1.71 13.97 -13.02
N GLU A 102 1.35 14.80 -12.04
CA GLU A 102 0.83 16.14 -12.22
C GLU A 102 1.74 17.13 -11.48
N SER A 103 2.08 18.26 -12.12
CA SER A 103 2.83 19.32 -11.46
C SER A 103 1.87 20.35 -10.91
N VAL A 104 1.68 20.34 -9.59
CA VAL A 104 0.75 21.23 -8.90
C VAL A 104 1.54 22.38 -8.28
N GLU A 105 1.11 23.60 -8.58
CA GLU A 105 1.55 24.80 -7.89
C GLU A 105 0.63 25.05 -6.69
N SER A 106 1.20 25.05 -5.48
CA SER A 106 0.48 25.41 -4.26
C SER A 106 1.05 26.71 -3.72
N ILE A 107 0.17 27.65 -3.38
CA ILE A 107 0.53 28.83 -2.62
C ILE A 107 0.45 28.45 -1.15
N ASP A 108 1.58 28.55 -0.45
CA ASP A 108 1.59 28.48 1.00
C ASP A 108 1.11 29.84 1.54
N PHE A 109 -0.16 29.93 1.95
CA PHE A 109 -0.75 31.18 2.45
C PHE A 109 -0.12 31.69 3.74
N THR A 110 0.64 30.86 4.46
CA THR A 110 1.34 31.24 5.68
C THR A 110 2.69 31.89 5.37
N THR A 111 3.42 31.38 4.38
CA THR A 111 4.73 31.93 3.98
C THR A 111 4.69 32.81 2.74
N MET A 112 3.53 32.94 2.08
CA MET A 112 3.32 33.60 0.79
C MET A 112 4.31 33.13 -0.30
N LYS A 113 4.75 31.87 -0.20
CA LYS A 113 5.70 31.27 -1.15
C LYS A 113 4.97 30.32 -2.10
N ASN A 114 5.21 30.50 -3.39
CA ASN A 114 4.82 29.52 -4.40
C ASN A 114 5.70 28.29 -4.28
N ARG A 115 5.07 27.12 -4.10
CA ARG A 115 5.77 25.82 -4.16
C ARG A 115 5.21 25.00 -5.30
N ARG A 116 6.09 24.60 -6.21
CA ARG A 116 5.78 23.61 -7.23
C ARG A 116 6.11 22.22 -6.71
N ARG A 117 5.16 21.29 -6.76
CA ARG A 117 5.37 19.89 -6.35
C ARG A 117 4.79 18.94 -7.39
N ASN A 118 5.41 17.77 -7.50
CA ASN A 118 4.87 16.68 -8.29
C ASN A 118 3.93 15.85 -7.42
N VAL A 119 2.69 15.70 -7.85
CA VAL A 119 1.70 14.80 -7.29
C VAL A 119 1.61 13.59 -8.18
N TYR A 120 1.78 12.42 -7.60
CA TYR A 120 1.71 11.13 -8.29
C TYR A 120 0.37 10.47 -7.97
N THR A 121 -0.24 9.84 -8.96
CA THR A 121 -1.49 9.08 -8.80
C THR A 121 -1.27 7.65 -9.25
N ILE A 122 -1.63 6.68 -8.41
CA ILE A 122 -1.64 5.26 -8.81
C ILE A 122 -2.84 4.98 -9.70
N GLU A 123 -2.59 4.35 -10.84
CA GLU A 123 -3.60 4.11 -11.86
C GLU A 123 -4.30 2.75 -11.72
N GLY A 124 -5.57 2.75 -12.12
CA GLY A 124 -6.38 1.55 -12.37
C GLY A 124 -6.21 0.41 -11.36
N ASP A 125 -5.87 -0.76 -11.89
CA ASP A 125 -5.79 -2.04 -11.16
C ASP A 125 -4.55 -2.19 -10.28
N PHE A 126 -3.67 -1.19 -10.27
CA PHE A 126 -2.45 -1.19 -9.44
C PHE A 126 -2.64 -0.47 -8.11
N LYS A 127 -3.85 0.06 -7.84
CA LYS A 127 -4.26 0.64 -6.55
C LYS A 127 -4.45 -0.45 -5.51
N GLN A 128 -4.15 -0.12 -4.26
CA GLN A 128 -4.47 -1.00 -3.13
C GLN A 128 -5.94 -1.45 -3.21
N PRO A 129 -6.26 -2.73 -2.97
CA PRO A 129 -7.64 -3.17 -2.87
C PRO A 129 -8.31 -2.55 -1.63
N ALA A 130 -9.64 -2.53 -1.63
CA ALA A 130 -10.38 -2.13 -0.44
C ALA A 130 -9.97 -3.03 0.73
N ALA A 131 -9.83 -2.43 1.92
CA ALA A 131 -9.56 -3.20 3.13
C ALA A 131 -10.63 -4.28 3.24
N TRP A 132 -10.20 -5.51 3.57
CA TRP A 132 -11.13 -6.61 3.75
C TRP A 132 -12.04 -6.28 4.94
N THR A 133 -13.27 -5.85 4.64
CA THR A 133 -14.37 -5.77 5.59
C THR A 133 -14.93 -7.18 5.66
N GLY A 134 -14.84 -7.84 6.81
CA GLY A 134 -15.31 -9.21 6.90
C GLY A 134 -16.76 -9.37 6.51
N ASP A 135 -17.10 -10.53 5.93
CA ASP A 135 -18.48 -10.89 5.65
C ASP A 135 -19.30 -10.65 6.92
N GLU A 136 -20.17 -9.64 6.87
CA GLU A 136 -21.14 -9.36 7.91
C GLU A 136 -22.06 -10.59 7.96
N GLN A 137 -21.84 -11.47 8.93
CA GLN A 137 -22.68 -12.65 9.12
C GLN A 137 -24.13 -12.15 9.21
N PRO A 138 -25.05 -12.57 8.31
CA PRO A 138 -26.43 -12.13 8.41
C PRO A 138 -26.94 -12.52 9.79
N ALA A 139 -27.38 -11.52 10.55
CA ALA A 139 -27.94 -11.70 11.88
C ALA A 139 -29.08 -12.71 11.79
N THR A 140 -28.84 -13.93 12.26
CA THR A 140 -29.88 -14.93 12.45
C THR A 140 -30.81 -14.37 13.52
N SER A 141 -31.96 -13.83 13.11
CA SER A 141 -33.06 -13.50 14.01
C SER A 141 -33.61 -14.79 14.60
N ASN A 142 -33.66 -14.87 15.93
CA ASN A 142 -34.36 -15.91 16.69
C ASN A 142 -35.88 -15.73 16.61
#